data_AF-A0A915DRT4-F1
#
_entry.id   AF-A0A915DRT4-F1
#
_cell.length_a   1.000
_cell.length_b   1.000
_cell.length_c   1.000
_cell.angle_alpha   90.00
_cell.angle_beta   90.00
_cell.angle_gamma   90.00
#
_symmetry.space_group_name_H-M   'P 1'
#
loop_
_entity.id
_entity.type
_entity.pdbx_description
1 polymer ?
#
loop_
_entity_poly.entity_id
_entity_poly.type
_entity_poly.pdbx_seq_one_letter_code
_entity_poly.pdbx_strand_id
1 'polypeptide(L)'
;MNWHGFPVCGFSDAEQHFFATHLALVSNENTWCYERFFEAISALNYIPEIIMGDGDTMISAAAKNVWMLIKRAMCYAHVKMNLKKKLQPKVMDPVRETISKDVALLQLASSTAEFVNENLLQRKRKMGRPKLASRALSFS
;
A
#
# COMPACT_ATOMS: atom_id res chain seq x y z
N MET A 1 -8.15 -7.16 0.63
CA MET A 1 -8.84 -6.11 1.41
C MET A 1 -9.52 -6.79 2.57
N ASN A 2 -9.59 -6.17 3.75
CA ASN A 2 -10.30 -6.80 4.87
C ASN A 2 -11.71 -6.22 5.01
N TRP A 3 -12.73 -7.06 4.93
CA TRP A 3 -14.14 -6.70 5.16
C TRP A 3 -14.60 -7.38 6.44
N HIS A 4 -14.97 -6.60 7.46
CA HIS A 4 -15.27 -7.09 8.81
C HIS A 4 -14.20 -8.01 9.41
N GLY A 5 -12.92 -7.80 9.08
CA GLY A 5 -11.80 -8.60 9.58
C GLY A 5 -11.49 -9.86 8.77
N PHE A 6 -12.12 -10.03 7.60
CA PHE A 6 -11.92 -11.19 6.74
C PHE A 6 -11.24 -10.82 5.42
N PRO A 7 -10.29 -11.65 4.94
CA PRO A 7 -9.69 -11.46 3.63
C PRO A 7 -10.72 -11.52 2.49
N VAL A 8 -10.76 -10.46 1.70
CA VAL A 8 -11.54 -10.32 0.46
C VAL A 8 -10.61 -10.21 -0.73
N CYS A 9 -10.92 -11.01 -1.76
CA CYS A 9 -10.37 -10.89 -3.11
C CYS A 9 -11.49 -10.49 -4.08
N GLY A 10 -11.09 -9.83 -5.15
CA GLY A 10 -11.99 -9.36 -6.19
C GLY A 10 -11.21 -8.98 -7.43
N PHE A 11 -11.95 -8.70 -8.49
CA PHE A 11 -11.38 -8.27 -9.75
C PHE A 11 -11.73 -6.81 -9.99
N SER A 12 -10.82 -6.10 -10.65
CA SER A 12 -11.09 -4.77 -11.17
C SER A 12 -11.33 -4.86 -12.68
N ASP A 13 -12.34 -4.16 -13.16
CA ASP A 13 -12.57 -4.02 -14.60
C ASP A 13 -11.67 -2.92 -15.21
N ALA A 14 -11.78 -2.72 -16.52
CA ALA A 14 -11.05 -1.68 -17.24
C ALA A 14 -11.46 -0.24 -16.81
N GLU A 15 -12.65 -0.10 -16.22
CA GLU A 15 -13.18 1.17 -15.69
C GLU A 15 -12.78 1.40 -14.22
N GLN A 16 -11.94 0.53 -13.66
CA GLN A 16 -11.44 0.58 -12.28
C GLN A 16 -12.52 0.35 -11.22
N HIS A 17 -13.66 -0.23 -11.59
CA HIS A 17 -14.62 -0.72 -10.60
C HIS A 17 -14.09 -2.00 -9.97
N PHE A 18 -14.16 -2.08 -8.64
CA PHE A 18 -13.79 -3.28 -7.90
C PHE A 18 -15.02 -4.13 -7.58
N PHE A 19 -14.98 -5.39 -8.00
CA PHE A 19 -16.01 -6.38 -7.71
C PHE A 19 -15.46 -7.41 -6.73
N ALA A 20 -15.97 -7.40 -5.50
CA ALA A 20 -15.67 -8.45 -4.54
C ALA A 20 -16.27 -9.77 -5.03
N THR A 21 -15.43 -10.78 -5.25
CA THR A 21 -15.87 -12.08 -5.77
C THR A 21 -15.63 -13.22 -4.80
N HIS A 22 -14.63 -13.08 -3.91
CA HIS A 22 -14.26 -14.15 -2.98
C HIS A 22 -14.02 -13.57 -1.59
N LEU A 23 -14.49 -14.29 -0.58
CA LEU A 23 -14.31 -14.00 0.83
C LEU A 23 -13.77 -15.25 1.51
N ALA A 24 -12.72 -15.11 2.31
CA ALA A 24 -12.20 -16.19 3.14
C ALA A 24 -12.51 -15.91 4.61
N LEU A 25 -13.15 -16.87 5.28
CA LEU A 25 -13.28 -16.87 6.73
C LEU A 25 -12.15 -17.71 7.31
N VAL A 26 -11.17 -17.04 7.91
CA VAL A 26 -9.98 -17.68 8.48
C VAL A 26 -9.87 -17.35 9.96
N SER A 27 -9.47 -18.33 10.77
CA SER A 27 -9.24 -18.13 12.20
C SER A 27 -7.96 -17.33 12.47
N ASN A 28 -6.99 -17.39 11.55
CA ASN A 28 -5.73 -16.67 11.61
C ASN A 28 -5.33 -16.19 10.22
N GLU A 29 -4.78 -14.97 10.13
CA GLU A 29 -4.21 -14.40 8.90
C GLU A 29 -2.72 -14.76 8.80
N ASN A 30 -2.42 -15.99 8.36
CA ASN A 30 -1.04 -16.46 8.14
C ASN A 30 -0.84 -16.92 6.69
N THR A 31 0.43 -17.15 6.32
CA THR A 31 0.83 -17.57 4.96
C THR A 31 0.04 -18.79 4.48
N TRP A 32 -0.12 -19.82 5.32
CA TRP A 32 -0.81 -21.05 4.95
C TRP A 32 -2.29 -20.79 4.64
N CYS A 33 -2.97 -19.98 5.46
CA CYS A 33 -4.37 -19.61 5.23
C CYS A 33 -4.54 -18.82 3.91
N TYR A 34 -3.64 -17.88 3.63
CA TYR A 34 -3.66 -17.15 2.36
C TYR A 34 -3.35 -18.05 1.16
N GLU A 35 -2.44 -19.01 1.31
CA GLU A 35 -2.10 -19.96 0.25
C GLU A 35 -3.29 -20.84 -0.11
N ARG A 36 -3.99 -21.42 0.87
CA ARG A 36 -5.21 -22.20 0.63
C ARG A 36 -6.29 -21.37 -0.08
N PHE A 37 -6.41 -20.09 0.29
CA PHE A 37 -7.34 -19.18 -0.37
C PHE A 37 -6.96 -18.92 -1.85
N PHE A 38 -5.68 -18.70 -2.13
CA PHE A 38 -5.19 -18.51 -3.50
C PHE A 38 -5.25 -19.79 -4.33
N GLU A 39 -5.00 -20.96 -3.75
CA GLU A 39 -5.19 -22.25 -4.43
C GLU A 39 -6.66 -22.44 -4.85
N ALA A 40 -7.61 -22.08 -3.98
CA ALA A 40 -9.03 -22.15 -4.33
C ALA A 40 -9.39 -21.25 -5.52
N ILE A 41 -8.80 -20.05 -5.59
CA ILE A 41 -8.95 -19.14 -6.74
C ILE A 41 -8.28 -19.72 -7.98
N SER A 42 -7.07 -20.29 -7.84
CA SER A 42 -6.34 -20.90 -8.96
C SER A 42 -7.05 -22.13 -9.52
N ALA A 43 -7.77 -22.89 -8.68
CA ALA A 43 -8.57 -24.04 -9.11
C ALA A 43 -9.74 -23.65 -10.01
N LEU A 44 -10.15 -22.38 -10.01
CA LEU A 44 -11.13 -21.81 -10.94
C LEU A 44 -10.48 -21.35 -12.27
N ASN A 45 -9.22 -21.72 -12.51
CA ASN A 45 -8.40 -21.29 -13.65
C ASN A 45 -8.14 -19.78 -13.71
N TYR A 46 -8.23 -19.07 -12.58
CA TYR A 46 -7.78 -17.68 -12.50
C TYR A 46 -6.28 -17.62 -12.22
N ILE A 47 -5.56 -16.99 -13.13
CA ILE A 47 -4.11 -16.72 -13.00
C ILE A 47 -3.91 -15.21 -13.12
N PRO A 48 -3.88 -14.47 -12.00
CA PRO A 48 -3.69 -13.04 -12.04
C PRO A 48 -2.26 -12.69 -12.50
N GLU A 49 -2.10 -11.58 -13.22
CA GLU A 49 -0.77 -11.03 -13.52
C GLU A 49 -0.19 -10.25 -12.33
N ILE A 50 -1.08 -9.58 -11.58
CA ILE A 50 -0.75 -8.74 -10.44
C ILE A 50 -1.71 -9.06 -9.30
N ILE A 51 -1.18 -9.23 -8.09
CA ILE A 51 -1.96 -9.22 -6.86
C ILE A 51 -1.79 -7.88 -6.15
N MET A 52 -2.91 -7.23 -5.83
CA MET A 52 -2.98 -6.00 -5.05
C MET A 52 -3.53 -6.27 -3.64
N GLY A 53 -2.89 -5.72 -2.62
CA GLY A 53 -3.15 -6.05 -1.21
C GLY A 53 -2.43 -5.08 -0.29
N ASP A 54 -2.52 -5.27 1.02
CA ASP A 54 -1.81 -4.46 2.00
C ASP A 54 -0.29 -4.76 2.06
N GLY A 55 0.44 -4.13 2.98
CA GLY A 55 1.87 -4.33 3.11
C GLY A 55 2.29 -5.67 3.73
N ASP A 56 1.38 -6.65 3.87
CA ASP A 56 1.70 -7.92 4.54
C ASP A 56 2.59 -8.82 3.66
N THR A 57 3.73 -9.23 4.25
CA THR A 57 4.67 -10.16 3.65
C THR A 57 4.08 -11.57 3.51
N MET A 58 3.14 -11.95 4.38
CA MET A 58 2.51 -13.28 4.36
C MET A 58 1.66 -13.49 3.11
N ILE A 59 0.89 -12.47 2.70
CA ILE A 59 0.15 -12.46 1.43
C ILE A 59 1.12 -12.62 0.25
N SER A 60 2.26 -11.92 0.30
CA SER A 60 3.25 -11.95 -0.77
C SER A 60 3.96 -13.30 -0.89
N ALA A 61 4.23 -13.95 0.25
CA ALA A 61 4.79 -15.30 0.29
C ALA A 61 3.79 -16.33 -0.24
N ALA A 62 2.56 -16.31 0.26
CA ALA A 62 1.48 -17.21 -0.16
C ALA A 62 1.19 -17.10 -1.66
N ALA A 63 1.12 -15.88 -2.20
CA ALA A 63 0.87 -15.68 -3.63
C ALA A 63 1.99 -16.27 -4.50
N LYS A 64 3.25 -16.20 -4.06
CA LYS A 64 4.39 -16.80 -4.79
C LYS A 64 4.39 -18.32 -4.73
N ASN A 65 3.88 -18.92 -3.66
CA ASN A 65 3.73 -20.38 -3.55
C ASN A 65 2.70 -20.92 -4.55
N VAL A 66 1.64 -20.16 -4.83
CA VAL A 66 0.57 -20.56 -5.77
C VAL A 66 0.87 -20.11 -7.21
N TRP A 67 1.36 -18.89 -7.39
CA TRP A 67 1.64 -18.28 -8.70
C TRP A 67 3.09 -17.77 -8.73
N MET A 68 4.01 -18.61 -9.23
CA MET A 68 5.45 -18.36 -9.18
C MET A 68 5.90 -17.01 -9.80
N LEU A 69 5.21 -16.54 -10.85
CA LEU A 69 5.55 -15.32 -11.59
C LEU A 69 4.70 -14.11 -11.20
N ILE A 70 3.90 -14.19 -10.13
CA ILE A 70 2.97 -13.14 -9.75
C ILE A 70 3.71 -11.84 -9.39
N LYS A 71 3.24 -10.72 -9.94
CA LYS A 71 3.69 -9.40 -9.52
C LYS A 71 2.88 -8.92 -8.32
N ARG A 72 3.52 -8.21 -7.40
CA ARG A 72 2.90 -7.67 -6.19
C ARG A 72 2.84 -6.15 -6.24
N ALA A 73 1.66 -5.57 -6.03
CA ALA A 73 1.47 -4.11 -5.96
C ALA A 73 0.79 -3.68 -4.65
N MET A 74 1.41 -2.83 -3.84
CA MET A 74 0.74 -2.36 -2.63
C MET A 74 -0.52 -1.55 -2.96
N CYS A 75 -1.60 -1.82 -2.24
CA CYS A 75 -2.85 -1.10 -2.36
C CYS A 75 -2.66 0.33 -1.83
N TYR A 76 -2.79 1.32 -2.70
CA TYR A 76 -2.53 2.72 -2.36
C TYR A 76 -3.49 3.24 -1.27
N ALA A 77 -4.73 2.76 -1.22
CA ALA A 77 -5.66 3.07 -0.14
C ALA A 77 -5.12 2.65 1.24
N HIS A 78 -4.53 1.45 1.35
CA HIS A 78 -3.88 1.00 2.58
C HIS A 78 -2.65 1.82 2.92
N VAL A 79 -1.85 2.21 1.92
CA VAL A 79 -0.71 3.12 2.12
C VAL A 79 -1.18 4.44 2.73
N LYS A 80 -2.23 5.07 2.18
CA LYS A 80 -2.81 6.31 2.71
C LYS A 80 -3.34 6.14 4.13
N MET A 81 -4.06 5.06 4.41
CA MET A 81 -4.59 4.78 5.75
C MET A 81 -3.48 4.58 6.78
N ASN A 82 -2.46 3.80 6.44
CA ASN A 82 -1.32 3.55 7.31
C ASN A 82 -0.47 4.80 7.52
N LEU A 83 -0.28 5.60 6.48
CA LEU A 83 0.39 6.90 6.56
C LEU A 83 -0.36 7.85 7.51
N LYS A 84 -1.68 7.98 7.35
CA LYS A 84 -2.53 8.81 8.23
C LYS A 84 -2.40 8.37 9.70
N LYS A 85 -2.53 7.07 9.98
CA LYS A 85 -2.39 6.50 11.34
C LYS A 85 -1.01 6.80 11.95
N LYS A 86 0.07 6.67 11.18
CA LYS A 86 1.44 6.91 11.67
C LYS A 86 1.75 8.39 11.87
N LEU A 87 1.14 9.29 11.09
CA LEU A 87 1.38 10.73 11.15
C LEU A 87 0.53 11.44 12.21
N GLN A 88 -0.71 11.00 12.45
CA GLN A 88 -1.66 11.63 13.38
C GLN A 88 -1.08 11.97 14.76
N PRO A 89 -0.31 11.08 15.43
CA PRO A 89 0.21 11.40 16.76
C PRO A 89 1.47 12.27 16.78
N LYS A 90 2.06 12.58 15.62
CA LYS A 90 3.46 13.10 15.55
C LYS A 90 3.62 14.42 14.82
N VAL A 91 2.61 14.86 14.07
CA VAL A 91 2.77 15.91 13.07
C VAL A 91 1.54 16.81 13.05
N MET A 92 1.74 18.13 12.95
CA MET A 92 0.65 19.10 12.78
C MET A 92 -0.10 18.90 11.45
N ASP A 93 -1.38 19.23 11.41
CA ASP A 93 -2.24 19.03 10.23
C ASP A 93 -1.65 19.57 8.91
N PRO A 94 -1.10 20.80 8.83
CA PRO A 94 -0.57 21.34 7.55
C PRO A 94 0.61 20.53 7.00
N VAL A 95 1.45 20.00 7.89
CA VAL A 95 2.60 19.17 7.50
C VAL A 95 2.10 17.78 7.08
N ARG A 96 1.07 17.24 7.73
CA ARG A 96 0.43 15.97 7.32
C ARG A 96 -0.20 16.06 5.93
N GLU A 97 -0.87 17.15 5.62
CA GLU A 97 -1.43 17.39 4.29
C GLU A 97 -0.35 17.47 3.22
N THR A 98 0.75 18.16 3.50
CA THR A 98 1.89 18.26 2.58
C THR A 98 2.48 16.88 2.29
N ILE A 99 2.75 16.08 3.33
CA ILE A 99 3.25 14.71 3.18
C ILE A 99 2.26 13.84 2.40
N SER A 100 0.96 13.98 2.65
CA SER A 100 -0.08 13.21 1.95
C SER A 100 -0.15 13.56 0.46
N LYS A 101 0.02 14.85 0.11
CA LYS A 101 0.10 15.31 -1.28
C LYS A 101 1.36 14.80 -1.97
N ASP A 102 2.51 14.87 -1.32
CA ASP A 102 3.77 14.34 -1.86
C ASP A 102 3.65 12.83 -2.13
N VAL A 103 3.10 12.06 -1.19
CA VAL A 103 2.86 10.62 -1.39
C VAL A 103 1.87 10.34 -2.52
N ALA A 104 0.90 11.21 -2.76
CA ALA A 104 0.00 11.11 -3.91
C ALA A 104 0.67 11.44 -5.24
N LEU A 105 1.74 12.22 -5.26
CA LEU A 105 2.51 12.44 -6.50
C LEU A 105 3.38 11.23 -6.81
N LEU A 106 3.92 10.56 -5.79
CA LEU A 106 4.75 9.37 -5.98
C LEU A 106 4.02 8.21 -6.67
N GLN A 107 2.69 8.15 -6.56
CA GLN A 107 1.89 7.13 -7.26
C GLN A 107 1.90 7.30 -8.79
N LEU A 108 2.26 8.50 -9.28
CA LEU A 108 2.29 8.83 -10.71
C LEU A 108 3.65 8.51 -11.35
N ALA A 109 4.63 8.02 -10.57
CA ALA A 109 5.93 7.65 -11.10
C ALA A 109 5.79 6.54 -12.15
N SER A 110 6.38 6.76 -13.33
CA SER A 110 6.32 5.85 -14.47
C SER A 110 7.32 4.69 -14.38
N SER A 111 8.28 4.76 -13.45
CA SER A 111 9.28 3.72 -13.23
C SER A 111 9.70 3.62 -11.76
N THR A 112 10.27 2.49 -11.36
CA THR A 112 10.87 2.33 -10.02
C THR A 112 12.02 3.32 -9.81
N ALA A 113 12.81 3.62 -10.85
CA ALA A 113 13.89 4.59 -10.77
C ALA A 113 13.36 6.01 -10.52
N GLU A 114 12.31 6.42 -11.22
CA GLU A 114 11.61 7.68 -10.97
C GLU A 114 10.99 7.69 -9.57
N PHE A 115 10.31 6.61 -9.17
CA PHE A 115 9.75 6.47 -7.83
C PHE A 115 10.84 6.67 -6.78
N VAL A 116 11.99 6.00 -6.89
CA VAL A 116 13.11 6.10 -5.94
C VAL A 116 13.80 7.47 -5.98
N ASN A 117 13.99 8.05 -7.17
CA ASN A 117 14.62 9.37 -7.34
C ASN A 117 13.73 10.52 -6.85
N GLU A 118 12.42 10.44 -7.06
CA GLU A 118 11.40 11.36 -6.52
C GLU A 118 11.24 11.16 -5.00
N ASN A 119 11.36 9.92 -4.49
CA ASN A 119 10.90 9.55 -3.13
C ASN A 119 11.65 10.15 -1.95
N LEU A 120 12.95 10.47 -2.04
CA LEU A 120 13.72 10.64 -0.81
C LEU A 120 14.12 12.07 -0.43
N LEU A 121 14.85 12.83 -1.25
CA LEU A 121 15.70 13.88 -0.65
C LEU A 121 15.90 15.14 -1.48
N GLN A 122 15.51 15.18 -2.75
CA GLN A 122 15.77 16.36 -3.58
C GLN A 122 14.83 17.53 -3.27
N ARG A 123 13.55 17.28 -2.95
CA ARG A 123 12.64 18.33 -2.46
C ARG A 123 13.01 18.83 -1.05
N LYS A 124 13.46 17.94 -0.16
CA LYS A 124 13.95 18.31 1.18
C LYS A 124 15.27 19.11 1.16
N ARG A 125 16.08 19.01 0.10
CA ARG A 125 17.34 19.76 -0.09
C ARG A 125 17.18 21.06 -0.90
N LYS A 126 16.25 21.14 -1.87
CA LYS A 126 15.98 22.38 -2.63
C LYS A 126 15.12 23.42 -1.88
N MET A 127 14.35 23.03 -0.85
CA MET A 127 13.51 23.96 -0.07
C MET A 127 14.11 24.49 1.25
N GLY A 128 15.41 24.28 1.51
CA GLY A 128 16.12 24.95 2.60
C GLY A 128 15.82 24.42 4.02
N ARG A 129 16.84 23.81 4.64
CA ARG A 129 16.81 23.34 6.02
C ARG A 129 16.95 24.38 7.17
N PRO A 130 17.09 25.72 7.01
CA PRO A 130 17.28 26.58 8.19
C PRO A 130 16.03 27.35 8.67
N LYS A 131 14.78 26.90 8.40
CA LYS A 131 13.58 27.59 8.95
C LYS A 131 12.63 26.77 9.81
N LEU A 132 12.78 25.45 9.86
CA LEU A 132 11.97 24.58 10.73
C LEU A 132 12.58 24.40 12.14
N ALA A 133 13.90 24.51 12.28
CA ALA A 133 14.56 24.42 13.59
C ALA A 133 14.61 25.77 14.34
N SER A 134 14.65 26.90 13.62
CA SER A 134 14.72 28.24 14.23
C SER A 134 13.37 28.77 14.72
N ARG A 135 12.25 28.26 14.22
CA ARG A 135 10.90 28.72 14.61
C ARG A 135 10.27 27.90 15.73
N ALA A 136 10.78 26.69 15.98
CA ALA A 136 10.43 25.89 17.16
C ALA A 136 11.23 26.30 18.42
N LEU A 137 12.24 27.17 18.27
CA LEU A 137 13.04 27.73 19.36
C LEU A 137 12.83 29.25 19.54
N SER A 138 11.93 29.87 18.76
CA SER A 138 11.67 31.32 18.82
C SER A 138 10.23 31.68 19.20
N PHE A 139 9.42 30.70 19.61
CA PHE A 139 8.14 30.95 20.25
C PHE A 139 8.03 30.00 21.45
N SER A 140 8.18 30.60 22.63
CA SER A 140 7.94 30.08 23.99
C SER A 140 8.83 28.94 24.48
#